data_AF-A0A955XVC8-F1
#
_entry.id   AF-A0A955XVC8-F1
#
_cell.length_a   1.000
_cell.length_b   1.000
_cell.length_c   1.000
_cell.angle_alpha   90.00
_cell.angle_beta   90.00
_cell.angle_gamma   90.00
#
_symmetry.space_group_name_H-M   'P 1'
#
loop_
_entity.id
_entity.type
_entity.pdbx_description
1 polymer ?
#
loop_
_entity_poly.entity_id
_entity_poly.type
_entity_poly.pdbx_seq_one_letter_code
_entity_poly.pdbx_strand_id
1 'polypeptide(L)'
;MLTADMPNELANHVETSKLPKTELPAEYRYASLPLCVIDAVFSIGVRYGTTQATVDRFCKHTGWQKFASSRKDRSSGSHSISDLISILGQKTDDETAGEIFENRQRTSSKAGILKSSAVRLFAERLRDSGIQTFVDLSPEKLELA
;
A
#
# COMPACT_ATOMS: atom_id res chain seq x y z
N MET A 1 39.04 -1.90 21.10
CA MET A 1 38.92 -2.45 19.73
C MET A 1 37.72 -3.39 19.75
N LEU A 2 36.53 -2.90 19.42
CA LEU A 2 35.28 -3.68 19.38
C LEU A 2 34.60 -3.33 18.07
N THR A 3 34.78 -4.15 17.05
CA THR A 3 34.13 -3.97 15.74
C THR A 3 33.85 -5.36 15.15
N ALA A 4 32.64 -5.49 14.59
CA ALA A 4 32.00 -6.69 14.02
C ALA A 4 31.49 -7.65 15.12
N ASP A 5 30.22 -8.05 15.23
CA ASP A 5 29.25 -8.33 14.17
C ASP A 5 27.81 -8.45 14.76
N MET A 6 27.38 -7.47 15.57
CA MET A 6 26.09 -7.48 16.30
C MET A 6 24.84 -7.82 15.46
N PRO A 7 24.69 -7.37 14.19
CA PRO A 7 23.54 -7.75 13.36
C PRO A 7 23.52 -9.24 13.03
N ASN A 8 24.69 -9.83 12.78
CA ASN A 8 24.81 -11.25 12.45
C ASN A 8 24.65 -12.14 13.68
N GLU A 9 25.10 -11.71 14.86
CA GLU A 9 24.83 -12.43 16.11
C GLU A 9 23.33 -12.48 16.43
N LEU A 10 22.60 -11.37 16.23
CA LEU A 10 21.15 -11.33 16.40
C LEU A 10 20.42 -12.18 15.36
N ALA A 11 20.81 -12.12 14.08
CA ALA A 11 20.23 -12.95 13.03
C ALA A 11 20.42 -14.45 13.33
N ASN A 12 21.65 -14.84 13.69
CA ASN A 12 21.98 -16.23 14.07
C ASN A 12 21.21 -16.67 15.33
N HIS A 13 21.01 -15.78 16.30
CA HIS A 13 20.23 -16.08 17.50
C HIS A 13 18.73 -16.25 17.20
N VAL A 14 18.17 -15.44 16.31
CA VAL A 14 16.77 -15.59 15.86
C VAL A 14 16.59 -16.91 15.10
N GLU A 15 17.53 -17.28 14.22
CA GLU A 15 17.48 -18.55 13.48
C GLU A 15 17.61 -19.80 14.36
N THR A 16 18.41 -19.71 15.43
CA THR A 16 18.59 -20.81 16.40
C THR A 16 17.51 -20.84 17.48
N SER A 17 16.85 -19.71 17.74
CA SER A 17 15.70 -19.65 18.63
C SER A 17 14.52 -20.37 17.98
N LYS A 18 13.98 -21.39 18.65
CA LYS A 18 12.74 -22.09 18.25
C LYS A 18 11.50 -21.21 18.47
N LEU A 19 11.59 -19.91 18.24
CA LEU A 19 10.47 -19.00 18.41
C LEU A 19 9.37 -19.39 17.42
N PRO A 20 8.12 -19.53 17.89
CA PRO A 20 7.01 -19.83 17.01
C PRO A 20 6.90 -18.72 15.96
N LYS A 21 6.83 -19.12 14.68
CA LYS A 21 6.54 -18.19 13.59
C LYS A 21 5.12 -17.68 13.78
N THR A 22 4.97 -16.51 14.41
CA THR A 22 3.69 -15.83 14.50
C THR A 22 3.29 -15.31 13.13
N GLU A 23 2.08 -15.64 12.69
CA GLU A 23 1.51 -15.04 11.50
C GLU A 23 1.29 -13.54 11.73
N LEU A 24 1.65 -12.73 10.73
CA LEU A 24 1.38 -11.30 10.82
C LEU A 24 -0.14 -11.05 10.80
N PRO A 25 -0.62 -10.02 11.52
CA PRO A 25 -2.01 -9.61 11.45
C PRO A 25 -2.49 -9.30 10.03
N ALA A 26 -3.81 -9.31 9.83
CA ALA A 26 -4.42 -9.13 8.52
C ALA A 26 -4.04 -7.82 7.80
N GLU A 27 -3.78 -6.77 8.57
CA GLU A 27 -3.35 -5.46 8.05
C GLU A 27 -2.05 -5.50 7.23
N TYR A 28 -1.22 -6.53 7.39
CA TYR A 28 0.01 -6.73 6.60
C TYR A 28 -0.20 -7.54 5.31
N ARG A 29 -1.45 -7.92 4.99
CA ARG A 29 -1.80 -8.79 3.84
C ARG A 29 -2.92 -8.21 2.98
N TYR A 30 -2.82 -6.93 2.60
CA TYR A 30 -3.67 -6.33 1.57
C TYR A 30 -3.75 -7.22 0.32
N ALA A 31 -4.95 -7.40 -0.21
CA ALA A 31 -5.23 -8.37 -1.27
C ALA A 31 -4.67 -7.98 -2.64
N SER A 32 -4.41 -6.68 -2.87
CA SER A 32 -3.92 -6.16 -4.13
C SER A 32 -2.95 -4.99 -3.92
N LEU A 33 -2.04 -4.78 -4.87
CA LEU A 33 -1.06 -3.69 -4.85
C LEU A 33 -1.71 -2.28 -4.78
N PRO A 34 -2.80 -2.00 -5.51
CA PRO A 34 -3.55 -0.75 -5.34
C PRO A 34 -3.90 -0.37 -3.89
N LEU A 35 -4.29 -1.33 -3.05
CA LEU A 35 -4.65 -1.04 -1.66
C LEU A 35 -3.42 -0.60 -0.85
N CYS A 36 -2.24 -1.13 -1.18
CA CYS A 36 -0.97 -0.66 -0.63
C CYS A 36 -0.66 0.78 -1.05
N VAL A 37 -0.97 1.18 -2.30
CA VAL A 37 -0.80 2.57 -2.76
C VAL A 37 -1.67 3.52 -1.95
N ILE A 38 -2.94 3.17 -1.74
CA ILE A 38 -3.88 3.97 -0.94
C ILE A 38 -3.36 4.08 0.50
N ASP A 39 -3.02 2.96 1.14
CA ASP A 39 -2.51 2.94 2.52
C ASP A 39 -1.22 3.77 2.67
N ALA A 40 -0.26 3.62 1.73
CA ALA A 40 1.00 4.36 1.74
C ALA A 40 0.79 5.88 1.63
N VAL A 41 -0.07 6.34 0.72
CA VAL A 41 -0.34 7.79 0.57
C VAL A 41 -1.11 8.34 1.77
N PHE A 42 -2.12 7.60 2.25
CA PHE A 42 -2.93 8.08 3.36
C PHE A 42 -2.22 8.03 4.71
N SER A 43 -1.23 7.16 4.89
CA SER A 43 -0.41 7.09 6.10
C SER A 43 0.57 8.24 6.29
N ILE A 44 0.82 9.07 5.26
CA ILE A 44 1.71 10.24 5.37
C ILE A 44 1.20 11.21 6.43
N GLY A 45 1.97 11.36 7.53
CA GLY A 45 1.76 12.38 8.56
C GLY A 45 0.50 12.23 9.41
N VAL A 46 -0.05 11.01 9.55
CA VAL A 46 -1.31 10.77 10.27
C VAL A 46 -1.28 9.54 11.18
N ARG A 47 -2.34 9.39 11.99
CA ARG A 47 -2.56 8.17 12.78
C ARG A 47 -3.06 7.03 11.89
N TYR A 48 -2.53 5.83 12.13
CA TYR A 48 -2.81 4.65 11.31
C TYR A 48 -4.32 4.30 11.24
N GLY A 49 -5.08 4.46 12.33
CA GLY A 49 -6.52 4.18 12.33
C GLY A 49 -7.32 4.99 11.30
N THR A 50 -6.90 6.23 11.00
CA THR A 50 -7.54 7.02 9.93
C THR A 50 -7.23 6.47 8.55
N THR A 51 -6.02 5.93 8.36
CA THR A 51 -5.61 5.29 7.11
C THR A 51 -6.41 4.01 6.86
N GLN A 52 -6.52 3.16 7.89
CA GLN A 52 -7.31 1.93 7.82
C GLN A 52 -8.76 2.22 7.43
N ALA A 53 -9.39 3.24 8.04
CA ALA A 53 -10.74 3.66 7.72
C ALA A 53 -10.89 4.14 6.26
N THR A 54 -9.90 4.84 5.70
CA THR A 54 -9.92 5.24 4.29
C THR A 54 -9.87 4.03 3.36
N VAL A 55 -9.03 3.04 3.65
CA VAL A 55 -8.98 1.80 2.86
C VAL A 55 -10.30 1.01 3.00
N ASP A 56 -10.89 0.95 4.19
CA ASP A 56 -12.19 0.31 4.41
C ASP A 56 -13.30 0.93 3.57
N ARG A 57 -13.35 2.27 3.48
CA ARG A 57 -14.34 2.97 2.66
C ARG A 57 -14.15 2.71 1.18
N PHE A 58 -12.91 2.72 0.71
CA PHE A 58 -12.60 2.36 -0.68
C PHE A 58 -13.07 0.93 -1.00
N CYS A 59 -12.74 -0.06 -0.14
CA CYS A 59 -13.18 -1.44 -0.31
C CYS A 59 -14.71 -1.56 -0.26
N LYS A 60 -15.38 -0.83 0.63
CA LYS A 60 -16.84 -0.79 0.72
C LYS A 60 -17.48 -0.20 -0.54
N HIS A 61 -16.91 0.87 -1.09
CA HIS A 61 -17.41 1.55 -2.29
C HIS A 61 -17.28 0.65 -3.53
N THR A 62 -16.17 -0.07 -3.64
CA THR A 62 -15.80 -0.83 -4.84
C THR A 62 -16.18 -2.32 -4.77
N GLY A 63 -16.47 -2.84 -3.58
CA GLY A 63 -16.63 -4.27 -3.32
C GLY A 63 -15.30 -5.05 -3.31
N TRP A 64 -14.15 -4.36 -3.36
CA TRP A 64 -12.85 -5.03 -3.41
C TRP A 64 -12.53 -5.75 -2.10
N GLN A 65 -12.00 -6.97 -2.21
CA GLN A 65 -11.51 -7.70 -1.06
C GLN A 65 -10.32 -6.95 -0.44
N LYS A 66 -10.42 -6.61 0.85
CA LYS A 66 -9.38 -5.85 1.56
C LYS A 66 -8.12 -6.68 1.79
N PHE A 67 -8.27 -7.90 2.31
CA PHE A 67 -7.14 -8.74 2.74
C PHE A 67 -7.15 -10.10 2.03
N ALA A 68 -6.00 -10.58 1.59
CA ALA A 68 -5.82 -11.94 1.07
C ALA A 68 -5.65 -12.92 2.22
N SER A 69 -6.17 -14.15 2.12
CA SER A 69 -6.10 -15.17 3.18
C SER A 69 -4.67 -15.41 3.70
N SER A 70 -3.68 -15.40 2.80
CA SER A 70 -2.26 -15.42 3.15
C SER A 70 -1.43 -14.49 2.25
N ARG A 71 -0.16 -14.27 2.61
CA ARG A 71 0.77 -13.51 1.74
C ARG A 71 1.03 -14.19 0.39
N LYS A 72 0.97 -15.52 0.34
CA LYS A 72 1.18 -16.28 -0.90
C LYS A 72 0.02 -16.08 -1.87
N ASP A 73 -1.18 -15.86 -1.34
CA ASP A 73 -2.40 -15.69 -2.14
C ASP A 73 -2.52 -14.29 -2.75
N ARG A 74 -1.55 -13.40 -2.49
CA ARG A 74 -1.55 -12.03 -3.04
C ARG A 74 -1.10 -11.96 -4.49
N SER A 75 -0.39 -12.97 -5.02
CA SER A 75 0.36 -12.98 -6.30
C SER A 75 -0.03 -11.90 -7.34
N SER A 76 -0.78 -12.24 -8.37
CA SER A 76 -1.30 -11.26 -9.34
C SER A 76 -2.36 -10.34 -8.74
N GLY A 77 -2.81 -10.62 -7.51
CA GLY A 77 -3.90 -9.91 -6.85
C GLY A 77 -5.24 -10.11 -7.55
N SER A 78 -6.32 -9.64 -6.91
CA SER A 78 -7.63 -9.57 -7.57
C SER A 78 -7.78 -8.36 -8.49
N HIS A 79 -6.93 -7.34 -8.31
CA HIS A 79 -7.00 -6.06 -9.01
C HIS A 79 -5.61 -5.48 -9.29
N SER A 80 -5.50 -4.82 -10.43
CA SER A 80 -4.29 -4.16 -10.94
C SER A 80 -4.27 -2.66 -10.63
N ILE A 81 -3.10 -2.04 -10.81
CA ILE A 81 -2.95 -0.58 -10.81
C ILE A 81 -3.87 0.08 -11.85
N SER A 82 -4.04 -0.52 -13.01
CA SER A 82 -4.93 0.02 -14.06
C SER A 82 -6.40 0.00 -13.63
N ASP A 83 -6.84 -0.98 -12.85
CA ASP A 83 -8.20 -1.01 -12.28
C ASP A 83 -8.41 0.16 -11.32
N LEU A 84 -7.41 0.44 -10.47
CA LEU A 84 -7.45 1.60 -9.58
C LEU A 84 -7.55 2.91 -10.36
N ILE A 85 -6.68 3.11 -11.35
CA ILE A 85 -6.70 4.31 -12.20
C ILE A 85 -8.06 4.47 -12.89
N SER A 86 -8.65 3.37 -13.37
CA SER A 86 -9.97 3.39 -14.02
C SER A 86 -11.06 3.85 -13.07
N ILE A 87 -11.08 3.35 -11.81
CA ILE A 87 -12.04 3.79 -10.79
C ILE A 87 -11.86 5.28 -10.45
N LEU A 88 -10.62 5.71 -10.22
CA LEU A 88 -10.34 7.11 -9.88
C LEU A 88 -10.62 8.05 -11.06
N GLY A 89 -10.42 7.58 -12.29
CA GLY A 89 -10.69 8.30 -13.54
C GLY A 89 -12.16 8.65 -13.78
N GLN A 90 -13.09 7.99 -13.09
CA GLN A 90 -14.53 8.27 -13.20
C GLN A 90 -14.96 9.56 -12.51
N LYS A 91 -14.09 10.13 -11.66
CA LYS A 91 -14.39 11.30 -10.83
C LYS A 91 -13.20 12.26 -10.81
N THR A 92 -13.47 13.51 -10.49
CA THR A 92 -12.42 14.47 -10.12
C THR A 92 -11.78 14.05 -8.79
N ASP A 93 -10.54 14.48 -8.54
CA ASP A 93 -9.85 14.14 -7.29
C ASP A 93 -10.59 14.62 -6.03
N ASP A 94 -11.34 15.71 -6.15
CA ASP A 94 -12.13 16.27 -5.06
C ASP A 94 -13.38 15.41 -4.75
N GLU A 95 -14.09 14.97 -5.79
CA GLU A 95 -15.20 14.01 -5.68
C GLU A 95 -14.70 12.66 -5.15
N THR A 96 -13.57 12.15 -5.67
CA THR A 96 -12.94 10.93 -5.15
C THR A 96 -12.63 11.07 -3.64
N ALA A 97 -12.08 12.22 -3.22
CA ALA A 97 -11.80 12.47 -1.81
C ALA A 97 -13.07 12.50 -0.95
N GLY A 98 -14.18 13.04 -1.47
CA GLY A 98 -15.44 13.15 -0.75
C GLY A 98 -16.26 11.85 -0.72
N GLU A 99 -16.34 11.15 -1.85
CA GLU A 99 -17.34 10.09 -2.09
C GLU A 99 -16.76 8.67 -2.03
N ILE A 100 -15.49 8.50 -2.42
CA ILE A 100 -14.83 7.18 -2.41
C ILE A 100 -14.03 7.01 -1.12
N PHE A 101 -13.14 7.96 -0.83
CA PHE A 101 -12.27 7.88 0.34
C PHE A 101 -12.88 8.48 1.60
N GLU A 102 -13.91 9.33 1.45
CA GLU A 102 -14.47 10.21 2.49
C GLU A 102 -13.37 10.85 3.37
N ASN A 103 -12.27 11.26 2.73
CA ASN A 103 -11.08 11.80 3.36
C ASN A 103 -10.43 12.84 2.43
N ARG A 104 -10.55 14.11 2.82
CA ARG A 104 -10.06 15.28 2.06
C ARG A 104 -8.71 15.79 2.55
N GLN A 105 -7.95 14.95 3.25
CA GLN A 105 -6.63 15.34 3.71
C GLN A 105 -5.65 15.60 2.56
N ARG A 106 -4.62 16.38 2.88
CA ARG A 106 -3.54 16.77 1.98
C ARG A 106 -2.22 16.07 2.36
N THR A 107 -1.32 15.97 1.40
CA THR A 107 0.05 15.45 1.61
C THR A 107 0.91 16.38 2.47
N SER A 108 0.58 17.68 2.52
CA SER A 108 1.17 18.68 3.41
C SER A 108 0.15 19.77 3.73
N SER A 109 0.18 20.29 4.96
CA SER A 109 -0.73 21.34 5.44
C SER A 109 -0.44 22.72 4.83
N LYS A 110 0.76 22.95 4.29
CA LYS A 110 1.17 24.27 3.77
C LYS A 110 0.91 24.44 2.27
N ALA A 111 1.12 23.39 1.47
CA ALA A 111 1.02 23.47 0.01
C ALA A 111 0.80 22.11 -0.69
N GLY A 112 0.52 21.03 0.03
CA GLY A 112 0.45 19.68 -0.56
C GLY A 112 -0.88 19.40 -1.23
N ILE A 113 -0.91 18.66 -2.34
CA ILE A 113 -2.13 18.22 -3.04
C ILE A 113 -3.03 17.34 -2.16
N LEU A 114 -4.28 17.12 -2.59
CA LEU A 114 -5.15 16.12 -1.97
C LEU A 114 -4.47 14.75 -2.01
N LYS A 115 -4.65 13.97 -0.94
CA LYS A 115 -4.16 12.59 -0.92
C LYS A 115 -4.84 11.72 -1.99
N SER A 116 -6.08 12.02 -2.36
CA SER A 116 -6.73 11.41 -3.54
C SER A 116 -5.96 11.67 -4.84
N SER A 117 -5.54 12.91 -5.09
CA SER A 117 -4.68 13.27 -6.22
C SER A 117 -3.34 12.53 -6.16
N ALA A 118 -2.73 12.47 -4.98
CA ALA A 118 -1.45 11.77 -4.80
C ALA A 118 -1.56 10.26 -5.05
N VAL A 119 -2.68 9.61 -4.68
CA VAL A 119 -2.95 8.20 -5.03
C VAL A 119 -2.99 8.01 -6.55
N ARG A 120 -3.70 8.88 -7.27
CA ARG A 120 -3.78 8.81 -8.75
C ARG A 120 -2.40 8.95 -9.37
N LEU A 121 -1.65 9.99 -8.99
CA LEU A 121 -0.31 10.23 -9.51
C LEU A 121 0.65 9.08 -9.22
N PHE A 122 0.61 8.51 -8.01
CA PHE A 122 1.45 7.36 -7.66
C PHE A 122 1.04 6.13 -8.48
N ALA A 123 -0.25 5.84 -8.61
CA ALA A 123 -0.74 4.75 -9.44
C ALA A 123 -0.30 4.91 -10.91
N GLU A 124 -0.38 6.11 -11.48
CA GLU A 124 0.08 6.40 -12.84
C GLU A 124 1.58 6.12 -13.00
N ARG A 125 2.42 6.53 -12.04
CA ARG A 125 3.87 6.22 -12.07
C ARG A 125 4.14 4.73 -12.05
N LEU A 126 3.45 3.96 -11.19
CA LEU A 126 3.58 2.50 -11.17
C LEU A 126 3.19 1.88 -12.51
N ARG A 127 2.06 2.32 -13.10
CA ARG A 127 1.62 1.83 -14.42
C ARG A 127 2.67 2.12 -15.49
N ASP A 128 3.18 3.35 -15.53
CA ASP A 128 4.13 3.80 -16.54
C ASP A 128 5.48 3.05 -16.44
N SER A 129 5.85 2.61 -15.23
CA SER A 129 7.03 1.74 -14.98
C SER A 129 6.74 0.24 -15.19
N GLY A 130 5.55 -0.11 -15.69
CA GLY A 130 5.19 -1.50 -15.98
C GLY A 130 4.91 -2.36 -14.74
N ILE A 131 4.48 -1.72 -13.64
CA ILE A 131 4.07 -2.37 -12.39
C ILE A 131 2.54 -2.35 -12.30
N GLN A 132 1.91 -3.51 -12.42
CA GLN A 132 0.45 -3.65 -12.31
C GLN A 132 0.02 -4.35 -11.02
N THR A 133 0.81 -5.31 -10.55
CA THR A 133 0.47 -6.23 -9.46
C THR A 133 1.72 -6.56 -8.64
N PHE A 134 1.61 -7.41 -7.61
CA PHE A 134 2.79 -7.78 -6.81
C PHE A 134 3.82 -8.60 -7.59
N VAL A 135 3.42 -9.33 -8.64
CA VAL A 135 4.37 -10.12 -9.45
C VAL A 135 5.28 -9.25 -10.32
N ASP A 136 4.91 -8.00 -10.54
CA ASP A 136 5.72 -7.04 -11.30
C ASP A 136 6.79 -6.35 -10.46
N LEU A 137 6.81 -6.57 -9.14
CA LEU A 137 7.79 -5.96 -8.25
C LEU A 137 9.13 -6.70 -8.37
N SER A 138 9.99 -6.20 -9.25
CA SER A 138 11.41 -6.55 -9.30
C SER A 138 12.25 -5.37 -8.78
N PRO A 139 13.46 -5.60 -8.25
CA PRO A 139 14.36 -4.52 -7.84
C PRO A 139 14.57 -3.49 -8.96
N GLU A 140 14.77 -3.95 -10.19
CA GLU A 140 14.97 -3.10 -11.38
C GLU A 140 13.75 -2.21 -11.69
N LYS A 141 12.54 -2.75 -11.59
CA LYS A 141 11.30 -1.98 -11.82
C LYS A 141 11.00 -1.00 -10.70
N LEU A 142 11.41 -1.29 -9.47
CA LEU A 142 11.24 -0.40 -8.32
C LEU A 142 12.13 0.85 -8.41
N GLU A 143 13.29 0.78 -9.07
CA GLU A 143 14.16 1.94 -9.29
C GLU A 143 13.60 2.94 -10.31
N LEU A 144 12.68 2.48 -11.17
CA LEU A 144 12.03 3.29 -12.21
C LEU A 144 10.71 3.92 -11.77
N ALA A 145 10.18 3.56 -10.59
CA ALA A 145 8.87 3.94 -10.08
C ALA A 145 8.94 5.14 -9.12
#